data_AF-A0A919RFG7-F1
#
_entry.id   AF-A0A919RFG7-F1
#
_cell.length_a   1.000
_cell.length_b   1.000
_cell.length_c   1.000
_cell.angle_alpha   90.00
_cell.angle_beta   90.00
_cell.angle_gamma   90.00
#
_symmetry.space_group_name_H-M   'P 1'
#
loop_
_entity.id
_entity.type
_entity.pdbx_description
1 polymer ?
#
loop_
_entity_poly.entity_id
_entity_poly.type
_entity_poly.pdbx_seq_one_letter_code
_entity_poly.pdbx_strand_id
1 'polypeptide(L)'
;MTDQSQSAMPPPIDSEGHHHHARIGSWSILCTWDEARKKSGPSQMVITAAPDGDPQEIAKGITPGVLRAIPLGDLIKEQRMTVQDATATLREAGVKAAAQVKRMVDDNPRPGRAGRPPVFYAIVASAYTCALVAQEERPVAWLAEQIGADRKTVENWLRLAREEYGMLSPATHGVAGGVMTPKAEQVLREAADVPAQ
;
A
#
# COMPACT_ATOMS: atom_id res chain seq x y z
N MET A 1 -45.74 -12.85 25.33
CA MET A 1 -44.51 -13.17 26.05
C MET A 1 -43.71 -14.14 25.20
N THR A 2 -42.98 -13.61 24.22
CA THR A 2 -41.86 -14.29 23.54
C THR A 2 -40.92 -13.21 23.06
N ASP A 3 -39.66 -13.44 23.38
CA ASP A 3 -38.58 -12.48 23.57
C ASP A 3 -37.92 -12.07 22.24
N GLN A 4 -37.73 -10.78 22.05
CA GLN A 4 -36.93 -10.20 20.97
C GLN A 4 -35.46 -10.24 21.38
N SER A 5 -34.77 -11.34 21.13
CA SER A 5 -33.31 -11.36 21.14
C SER A 5 -32.79 -11.12 19.72
N GLN A 6 -32.90 -9.88 19.26
CA GLN A 6 -32.10 -9.39 18.15
C GLN A 6 -30.64 -9.38 18.60
N SER A 7 -29.88 -10.36 18.10
CA SER A 7 -28.42 -10.37 18.16
C SER A 7 -27.92 -9.07 17.53
N ALA A 8 -27.50 -8.13 18.38
CA ALA A 8 -26.87 -6.89 17.93
C ALA A 8 -25.56 -7.24 17.23
N MET A 9 -25.63 -7.34 15.92
CA MET A 9 -24.47 -7.34 15.03
C MET A 9 -23.66 -6.07 15.35
N PRO A 10 -22.35 -6.16 15.66
CA PRO A 10 -21.55 -4.95 15.81
C PRO A 10 -21.66 -4.12 14.52
N PRO A 11 -21.65 -2.78 14.63
CA PRO A 11 -21.81 -1.89 13.48
C PRO A 11 -20.78 -2.23 12.39
N PRO A 12 -21.14 -2.02 11.11
CA PRO A 12 -20.24 -2.33 10.00
C PRO A 12 -18.95 -1.54 10.19
N ILE A 13 -17.85 -2.27 10.30
CA ILE A 13 -16.50 -1.73 10.35
C ILE A 13 -16.31 -0.88 9.09
N ASP A 14 -16.31 0.43 9.27
CA ASP A 14 -15.97 1.42 8.27
C ASP A 14 -14.58 1.06 7.75
N SER A 15 -14.55 0.61 6.51
CA SER A 15 -13.55 -0.30 5.97
C SER A 15 -12.39 0.46 5.31
N GLU A 16 -11.40 0.90 6.09
CA GLU A 16 -10.06 1.28 5.61
C GLU A 16 -8.97 1.04 6.70
N GLY A 17 -9.02 -0.11 7.38
CA GLY A 17 -8.05 -0.47 8.42
C GLY A 17 -7.53 -1.89 8.25
N HIS A 18 -6.28 -2.14 8.66
CA HIS A 18 -5.79 -3.51 8.79
C HIS A 18 -6.40 -4.14 10.05
N HIS A 19 -6.97 -5.33 9.90
CA HIS A 19 -7.61 -6.06 11.00
C HIS A 19 -6.79 -7.28 11.37
N HIS A 20 -6.56 -7.47 12.67
CA HIS A 20 -5.98 -8.70 13.20
C HIS A 20 -6.97 -9.36 14.17
N HIS A 21 -7.14 -10.67 14.05
CA HIS A 21 -8.00 -11.47 14.90
C HIS A 21 -7.17 -12.42 15.77
N ALA A 22 -7.35 -12.35 17.08
CA ALA A 22 -6.70 -13.24 18.05
C ALA A 22 -7.74 -13.87 19.00
N ARG A 23 -7.41 -15.05 19.52
CA ARG A 23 -8.25 -15.78 20.49
C ARG A 23 -7.50 -16.00 21.80
N ILE A 24 -8.16 -15.71 22.92
CA ILE A 24 -7.60 -15.91 24.26
C ILE A 24 -8.67 -16.53 25.16
N GLY A 25 -8.54 -17.83 25.40
CA GLY A 25 -9.56 -18.61 26.12
C GLY A 25 -10.93 -18.43 25.46
N SER A 26 -11.89 -17.95 26.26
CA SER A 26 -13.28 -17.68 25.86
C SER A 26 -13.52 -16.31 25.21
N TRP A 27 -12.46 -15.56 24.86
CA TRP A 27 -12.55 -14.21 24.28
C TRP A 27 -11.95 -14.14 22.87
N SER A 28 -12.62 -13.42 21.97
CA SER A 28 -12.15 -13.05 20.64
C SER A 28 -11.77 -11.58 20.61
N ILE A 29 -10.64 -11.27 20.01
CA ILE A 29 -10.05 -9.93 19.98
C ILE A 29 -9.88 -9.51 18.53
N LEU A 30 -10.46 -8.37 18.19
CA LEU A 30 -10.27 -7.69 16.92
C LEU A 30 -9.44 -6.43 17.18
N CYS A 31 -8.27 -6.37 16.58
CA CYS A 31 -7.45 -5.16 16.58
C CYS A 31 -7.54 -4.49 15.20
N THR A 32 -7.71 -3.17 15.20
CA THR A 32 -7.73 -2.35 13.99
C THR A 32 -6.56 -1.37 14.05
N TRP A 33 -5.85 -1.22 12.93
CA TRP A 33 -4.82 -0.19 12.74
C TRP A 33 -5.30 0.84 11.73
N ASP A 34 -5.16 2.10 12.11
CA ASP A 34 -5.32 3.24 11.22
C ASP A 34 -4.08 3.38 10.32
N GLU A 35 -4.31 3.48 9.02
CA GLU A 35 -3.26 3.71 8.02
C GLU A 35 -2.42 4.97 8.27
N ALA A 36 -3.00 6.01 8.89
CA ALA A 36 -2.28 7.22 9.24
C ALA A 36 -1.24 6.99 10.35
N ARG A 37 -1.37 5.90 11.13
CA ARG A 37 -0.49 5.56 12.26
C ARG A 37 0.22 4.22 12.07
N LYS A 38 0.70 3.93 10.86
CA LYS A 38 1.47 2.71 10.50
C LYS A 38 2.66 2.36 11.40
N LYS A 39 3.11 3.27 12.29
CA LYS A 39 4.22 3.07 13.24
C LYS A 39 3.81 2.89 14.71
N SER A 40 2.51 2.90 15.06
CA SER A 40 2.04 2.72 16.44
C SER A 40 1.28 1.40 16.64
N GLY A 41 0.95 1.09 17.91
CA GLY A 41 0.00 0.02 18.24
C GLY A 41 -1.39 0.24 17.62
N PRO A 42 -2.31 -0.73 17.81
CA PRO A 42 -3.65 -0.67 17.23
C PRO A 42 -4.38 0.60 17.66
N SER A 43 -5.12 1.21 16.73
CA SER A 43 -5.96 2.39 16.99
C SER A 43 -7.24 2.01 17.73
N GLN A 44 -7.72 0.79 17.54
CA GLN A 44 -8.89 0.25 18.22
C GLN A 44 -8.71 -1.23 18.55
N MET A 45 -9.25 -1.66 19.68
CA MET A 45 -9.32 -3.07 20.06
C MET A 45 -10.71 -3.38 20.59
N VAL A 46 -11.37 -4.38 20.01
CA VAL A 46 -12.70 -4.85 20.39
C VAL A 46 -12.55 -6.26 20.93
N ILE A 47 -13.00 -6.47 22.17
CA ILE A 47 -12.97 -7.78 22.84
C ILE A 47 -14.41 -8.26 22.97
N THR A 48 -14.69 -9.44 22.43
CA THR A 48 -16.03 -10.07 22.46
C THR A 48 -15.95 -11.48 23.00
N ALA A 49 -17.05 -12.00 23.54
CA ALA A 49 -17.13 -13.41 23.88
C ALA A 49 -16.98 -14.26 22.61
N ALA A 50 -16.13 -15.28 22.66
CA ALA A 50 -16.02 -16.23 21.56
C ALA A 50 -17.33 -17.03 21.42
N PRO A 51 -17.80 -17.35 20.21
CA PRO A 51 -19.05 -18.08 19.99
C PRO A 51 -19.12 -19.43 20.72
N ASP A 52 -17.96 -20.04 20.92
CA ASP A 52 -17.70 -21.33 21.56
C ASP A 52 -16.94 -21.18 22.89
N GLY A 53 -16.99 -19.99 23.51
CA GLY A 53 -16.37 -19.74 24.82
C GLY A 53 -17.13 -20.41 25.96
N ASP A 54 -16.42 -20.75 27.04
CA ASP A 54 -17.04 -21.30 28.26
C ASP A 54 -17.97 -20.24 28.90
N PRO A 55 -19.28 -20.52 29.03
CA PRO A 55 -20.22 -19.59 29.67
C PRO A 55 -19.82 -19.19 31.08
N GLN A 56 -19.16 -20.07 31.85
CA GLN A 56 -18.72 -19.75 33.21
C GLN A 56 -17.56 -18.76 33.21
N GLU A 57 -16.67 -18.83 32.22
CA GLU A 57 -15.60 -17.85 32.04
C GLU A 57 -16.13 -16.51 31.53
N ILE A 58 -17.07 -16.55 30.57
CA ILE A 58 -17.72 -15.34 30.04
C ILE A 58 -18.47 -14.59 31.15
N ALA A 59 -19.17 -15.31 32.02
CA ALA A 59 -19.90 -14.74 33.15
C ALA A 59 -18.99 -14.02 34.17
N LYS A 60 -17.72 -14.42 34.28
CA LYS A 60 -16.72 -13.73 35.12
C LYS A 60 -16.24 -12.41 34.51
N GLY A 61 -16.56 -12.16 33.24
CA GLY A 61 -16.18 -10.96 32.51
C GLY A 61 -14.71 -10.92 32.12
N ILE A 62 -14.31 -9.79 31.52
CA ILE A 62 -12.92 -9.55 31.09
C ILE A 62 -12.05 -9.28 32.31
N THR A 63 -11.24 -10.25 32.69
CA THR A 63 -10.34 -10.12 33.84
C THR A 63 -9.01 -9.48 33.45
N PRO A 64 -8.23 -8.93 34.40
CA PRO A 64 -6.87 -8.48 34.14
C PRO A 64 -5.95 -9.58 33.56
N GLY A 65 -6.23 -10.85 33.88
CA GLY A 65 -5.51 -11.98 33.30
C GLY A 65 -5.73 -12.10 31.79
N VAL A 66 -6.98 -11.93 31.34
CA VAL A 66 -7.33 -11.90 29.91
C VAL A 66 -6.62 -10.74 29.21
N LEU A 67 -6.65 -9.54 29.81
CA LEU A 67 -5.99 -8.36 29.23
C LEU A 67 -4.46 -8.52 29.11
N ARG A 68 -3.81 -9.13 30.10
CA ARG A 68 -2.35 -9.37 30.07
C ARG A 68 -1.95 -10.50 29.14
N ALA A 69 -2.86 -11.45 28.88
CA ALA A 69 -2.62 -12.54 27.95
C ALA A 69 -2.62 -12.07 26.48
N ILE A 70 -3.12 -10.86 26.18
CA ILE A 70 -3.10 -10.30 24.83
C ILE A 70 -1.66 -10.06 24.40
N PRO A 71 -1.16 -10.78 23.36
CA PRO A 71 0.23 -10.68 22.93
C PRO A 71 0.44 -9.44 22.07
N LEU A 72 0.13 -8.24 22.59
CA LEU A 72 0.20 -6.98 21.84
C LEU A 72 1.58 -6.76 21.21
N GLY A 73 2.65 -7.20 21.88
CA GLY A 73 4.01 -7.11 21.35
C GLY A 73 4.18 -7.92 20.05
N ASP A 74 3.69 -9.15 20.02
CA ASP A 74 3.77 -10.03 18.85
C ASP A 74 2.86 -9.53 17.73
N LEU A 75 1.64 -9.10 18.07
CA LEU A 75 0.70 -8.51 17.11
C LEU A 75 1.27 -7.26 16.41
N ILE A 76 1.91 -6.37 17.18
CA ILE A 76 2.57 -5.19 16.63
C ILE A 76 3.77 -5.59 15.76
N LYS A 77 4.53 -6.62 16.17
CA LYS A 77 5.69 -7.13 15.43
C LYS A 77 5.27 -7.73 14.09
N GLU A 78 4.26 -8.59 14.07
CA GLU A 78 3.71 -9.20 12.85
C GLU A 78 3.19 -8.14 11.89
N GLN A 79 2.47 -7.13 12.39
CA GLN A 79 2.01 -6.03 11.57
C GLN A 79 3.19 -5.23 10.98
N ARG A 80 4.22 -4.98 11.78
CA ARG A 80 5.43 -4.29 11.33
C ARG A 80 6.16 -5.09 10.25
N MET A 81 6.29 -6.40 10.42
CA MET A 81 6.91 -7.28 9.43
C MET A 81 6.11 -7.28 8.12
N THR A 82 4.79 -7.37 8.20
CA THR A 82 3.90 -7.33 7.01
C THR A 82 4.06 -6.02 6.24
N VAL A 83 4.07 -4.88 6.93
CA VAL A 83 4.30 -3.57 6.31
C VAL A 83 5.71 -3.48 5.73
N GLN A 84 6.72 -3.94 6.45
CA GLN A 84 8.11 -3.94 5.98
C GLN A 84 8.28 -4.78 4.71
N ASP A 85 7.75 -6.00 4.67
CA ASP A 85 7.83 -6.89 3.51
C ASP A 85 7.08 -6.31 2.30
N ALA A 86 5.90 -5.70 2.52
CA ALA A 86 5.17 -5.01 1.48
C ALA A 86 5.96 -3.80 0.93
N THR A 87 6.56 -2.98 1.81
CA THR A 87 7.40 -1.85 1.36
C THR A 87 8.66 -2.31 0.63
N ALA A 88 9.31 -3.40 1.07
CA ALA A 88 10.46 -3.98 0.40
C ALA A 88 10.09 -4.49 -1.01
N THR A 89 8.96 -5.18 -1.13
CA THR A 89 8.44 -5.69 -2.40
C THR A 89 8.14 -4.54 -3.38
N LEU A 90 7.49 -3.47 -2.89
CA LEU A 90 7.20 -2.29 -3.70
C LEU A 90 8.48 -1.56 -4.13
N ARG A 91 9.45 -1.44 -3.24
CA ARG A 91 10.76 -0.86 -3.56
C ARG A 91 11.47 -1.67 -4.64
N GLU A 92 11.50 -3.00 -4.52
CA GLU A 92 12.07 -3.88 -5.54
C GLU A 92 11.36 -3.73 -6.89
N ALA A 93 10.02 -3.69 -6.89
CA ALA A 93 9.24 -3.43 -8.11
C ALA A 93 9.60 -2.08 -8.74
N GLY A 94 9.75 -1.03 -7.92
CA GLY A 94 10.20 0.29 -8.37
C GLY A 94 11.60 0.25 -9.00
N VAL A 95 12.54 -0.48 -8.40
CA VAL A 95 13.90 -0.66 -8.96
C VAL A 95 13.85 -1.36 -10.30
N LYS A 96 13.05 -2.43 -10.44
CA LYS A 96 12.88 -3.14 -11.71
C LYS A 96 12.30 -2.25 -12.80
N ALA A 97 11.26 -1.47 -12.48
CA ALA A 97 10.67 -0.50 -13.40
C ALA A 97 11.68 0.57 -13.80
N ALA A 98 12.43 1.14 -12.85
CA ALA A 98 13.49 2.11 -13.13
C ALA A 98 14.60 1.53 -14.03
N ALA A 99 15.00 0.27 -13.82
CA ALA A 99 15.96 -0.42 -14.67
C ALA A 99 15.43 -0.63 -16.10
N GLN A 100 14.12 -0.84 -16.27
CA GLN A 100 13.51 -0.87 -17.61
C GLN A 100 13.54 0.50 -18.28
N VAL A 101 13.22 1.57 -17.55
CA VAL A 101 13.36 2.95 -18.05
C VAL A 101 14.79 3.23 -18.47
N LYS A 102 15.76 2.87 -17.63
CA LYS A 102 17.19 3.03 -17.92
C LYS A 102 17.58 2.36 -19.24
N ARG A 103 17.18 1.09 -19.44
CA ARG A 103 17.42 0.38 -20.71
C ARG A 103 16.86 1.15 -21.91
N MET A 104 15.61 1.61 -21.83
CA MET A 104 15.00 2.41 -22.91
C MET A 104 15.70 3.76 -23.15
N VAL A 105 16.30 4.34 -22.11
CA VAL A 105 17.11 5.57 -22.22
C VAL A 105 18.43 5.26 -22.90
N ASP A 106 19.12 4.20 -22.51
CA ASP A 106 20.39 3.78 -23.06
C ASP A 106 20.26 3.34 -24.54
N ASP A 107 19.19 2.62 -24.88
CA ASP A 107 18.91 2.15 -26.24
C ASP A 107 18.56 3.31 -27.20
N ASN A 108 17.90 4.35 -26.68
CA ASN A 108 17.56 5.55 -27.46
C ASN A 108 17.77 6.83 -26.63
N PRO A 109 19.02 7.34 -26.55
CA PRO A 109 19.34 8.51 -25.74
C PRO A 109 18.72 9.80 -26.30
N ARG A 110 18.52 9.86 -27.62
CA ARG A 110 18.05 11.05 -28.35
C ARG A 110 16.84 10.69 -29.24
N PRO A 111 15.63 10.64 -28.67
CA PRO A 111 14.43 10.14 -29.36
C PRO A 111 13.89 11.05 -30.49
N GLY A 112 14.63 12.09 -30.88
CA GLY A 112 14.23 13.01 -31.94
C GLY A 112 12.93 13.77 -31.65
N ARG A 113 12.28 14.27 -32.70
CA ARG A 113 11.05 15.08 -32.57
C ARG A 113 9.84 14.27 -32.10
N ALA A 114 9.80 12.98 -32.41
CA ALA A 114 8.70 12.10 -32.01
C ALA A 114 8.67 11.84 -30.49
N GLY A 115 9.82 12.01 -29.82
CA GLY A 115 9.92 11.76 -28.39
C GLY A 115 9.85 10.27 -28.05
N ARG A 116 9.68 9.96 -26.77
CA ARG A 116 9.61 8.58 -26.26
C ARG A 116 8.20 8.00 -26.43
N PRO A 117 8.05 6.68 -26.59
CA PRO A 117 6.73 6.06 -26.75
C PRO A 117 5.89 6.14 -25.47
N PRO A 118 4.55 6.06 -25.53
CA PRO A 118 3.67 6.12 -24.35
C PRO A 118 4.03 5.13 -23.24
N VAL A 119 4.43 3.90 -23.61
CA VAL A 119 4.86 2.87 -22.65
C VAL A 119 6.03 3.31 -21.77
N PHE A 120 6.95 4.14 -22.31
CA PHE A 120 8.03 4.72 -21.52
C PHE A 120 7.49 5.51 -20.33
N TYR A 121 6.51 6.38 -20.58
CA TYR A 121 5.93 7.24 -19.55
C TYR A 121 5.07 6.46 -18.56
N ALA A 122 4.44 5.36 -18.99
CA ALA A 122 3.73 4.44 -18.10
C ALA A 122 4.70 3.73 -17.13
N ILE A 123 5.87 3.29 -17.60
CA ILE A 123 6.88 2.65 -16.74
C ILE A 123 7.49 3.68 -15.77
N VAL A 124 7.77 4.91 -16.25
CA VAL A 124 8.23 6.02 -15.38
C VAL A 124 7.19 6.32 -14.29
N ALA A 125 5.91 6.36 -14.64
CA ALA A 125 4.82 6.56 -13.68
C ALA A 125 4.77 5.42 -12.64
N SER A 126 4.86 4.16 -13.09
CA SER A 126 4.89 2.99 -12.21
C SER A 126 6.07 3.04 -11.23
N ALA A 127 7.29 3.30 -11.70
CA ALA A 127 8.47 3.41 -10.85
C ALA A 127 8.34 4.51 -9.80
N TYR A 128 7.78 5.66 -10.19
CA TYR A 128 7.52 6.79 -9.28
C TYR A 128 6.45 6.46 -8.23
N THR A 129 5.34 5.82 -8.63
CA THR A 129 4.29 5.41 -7.68
C THR A 129 4.81 4.36 -6.71
N CYS A 130 5.63 3.40 -7.15
CA CYS A 130 6.31 2.47 -6.24
C CYS A 130 7.16 3.20 -5.19
N ALA A 131 7.94 4.21 -5.60
CA ALA A 131 8.73 5.02 -4.67
C ALA A 131 7.87 5.81 -3.67
N LEU A 132 6.72 6.35 -4.12
CA LEU A 132 5.77 7.04 -3.24
C LEU A 132 5.15 6.10 -2.20
N VAL A 133 4.66 4.93 -2.64
CA VAL A 133 4.01 3.97 -1.75
C VAL A 133 5.03 3.33 -0.78
N ALA A 134 6.27 3.13 -1.22
CA ALA A 134 7.38 2.72 -0.37
C ALA A 134 7.87 3.83 0.60
N GLN A 135 7.26 5.01 0.57
CA GLN A 135 7.58 6.16 1.42
C GLN A 135 9.04 6.65 1.28
N GLU A 136 9.59 6.62 0.07
CA GLU A 136 10.90 7.23 -0.19
C GLU A 136 10.83 8.74 0.10
N GLU A 137 11.77 9.28 0.89
CA GLU A 137 11.75 10.68 1.31
C GLU A 137 11.84 11.67 0.12
N ARG A 138 12.50 11.25 -0.96
CA ARG A 138 12.72 12.06 -2.16
C ARG A 138 12.50 11.20 -3.42
N PRO A 139 11.25 10.85 -3.75
CA PRO A 139 10.92 9.84 -4.75
C PRO A 139 11.47 10.18 -6.14
N VAL A 140 11.48 11.47 -6.51
CA VAL A 140 12.04 11.94 -7.78
C VAL A 140 13.57 11.81 -7.81
N ALA A 141 14.25 12.15 -6.72
CA ALA A 141 15.70 12.04 -6.64
C ALA A 141 16.14 10.57 -6.62
N TRP A 142 15.43 9.74 -5.86
CA TRP A 142 15.60 8.30 -5.85
C TRP A 142 15.44 7.72 -7.27
N LEU A 143 14.37 8.09 -7.99
CA LEU A 143 14.14 7.61 -9.34
C LEU A 143 15.23 8.06 -10.33
N ALA A 144 15.70 9.30 -10.21
CA ALA A 144 16.81 9.82 -11.01
C ALA A 144 18.11 9.03 -10.80
N GLU A 145 18.41 8.69 -9.55
CA GLU A 145 19.55 7.83 -9.20
C GLU A 145 19.41 6.43 -9.80
N GLN A 146 18.24 5.79 -9.65
CA GLN A 146 18.01 4.44 -10.20
C GLN A 146 18.10 4.39 -11.74
N ILE A 147 17.67 5.46 -12.42
CA ILE A 147 17.73 5.55 -13.89
C ILE A 147 19.13 5.98 -14.36
N GLY A 148 19.90 6.69 -13.53
CA GLY A 148 21.15 7.34 -13.94
C GLY A 148 20.91 8.59 -14.81
N ALA A 149 19.79 9.28 -14.60
CA ALA A 149 19.42 10.50 -15.33
C ALA A 149 19.46 11.73 -14.42
N ASP A 150 19.57 12.92 -15.01
CA ASP A 150 19.45 14.16 -14.25
C ASP A 150 18.03 14.34 -13.68
N ARG A 151 17.93 14.87 -12.47
CA ARG A 151 16.67 15.07 -11.76
C ARG A 151 15.66 15.88 -12.57
N LYS A 152 16.10 16.96 -13.24
CA LYS A 152 15.21 17.80 -14.06
C LYS A 152 14.65 17.04 -15.26
N THR A 153 15.42 16.09 -15.79
CA THR A 153 14.98 15.22 -16.87
C THR A 153 13.86 14.29 -16.40
N VAL A 154 14.02 13.67 -15.22
CA VAL A 154 12.98 12.83 -14.61
C VAL A 154 11.74 13.64 -14.25
N GLU A 155 11.90 14.86 -13.71
CA GLU A 155 10.78 15.77 -13.46
C GLU A 155 10.00 16.09 -14.74
N ASN A 156 10.70 16.34 -15.84
CA ASN A 156 10.04 16.56 -17.13
C ASN A 156 9.33 15.29 -17.65
N TRP A 157 9.91 14.10 -17.49
CA TRP A 157 9.23 12.86 -17.86
C TRP A 157 7.98 12.63 -17.02
N LEU A 158 8.01 12.90 -15.72
CA LEU A 158 6.84 12.81 -14.84
C LEU A 158 5.78 13.84 -15.19
N ARG A 159 6.19 15.06 -15.56
CA ARG A 159 5.29 16.10 -16.06
C ARG A 159 4.59 15.63 -17.34
N LEU A 160 5.34 15.15 -18.33
CA LEU A 160 4.77 14.62 -19.58
C LEU A 160 3.86 13.41 -19.31
N ALA A 161 4.29 12.48 -18.46
CA ALA A 161 3.49 11.34 -18.05
C ALA A 161 2.14 11.78 -17.47
N ARG A 162 2.11 12.85 -16.68
CA ARG A 162 0.89 13.40 -16.08
C ARG A 162 0.03 14.19 -17.07
N GLU A 163 0.63 15.16 -17.76
CA GLU A 163 -0.09 16.17 -18.54
C GLU A 163 -0.43 15.69 -19.95
N GLU A 164 0.53 15.11 -20.67
CA GLU A 164 0.36 14.75 -22.07
C GLU A 164 -0.19 13.32 -22.23
N TYR A 165 0.29 12.40 -21.39
CA TYR A 165 -0.04 10.98 -21.52
C TYR A 165 -1.12 10.51 -20.55
N GLY A 166 -1.43 11.28 -19.50
CA GLY A 166 -2.48 10.94 -18.53
C GLY A 166 -2.20 9.67 -17.73
N MET A 167 -0.92 9.36 -17.48
CA MET A 167 -0.45 8.17 -16.76
C MET A 167 -0.46 8.33 -15.25
N LEU A 168 -0.44 9.57 -14.77
CA LEU A 168 -0.49 9.94 -13.35
C LEU A 168 -1.68 10.86 -13.09
N SER A 169 -2.25 10.73 -11.90
CA SER A 169 -3.23 11.69 -11.40
C SER A 169 -2.65 13.12 -11.37
N PRO A 170 -3.50 14.15 -11.50
CA PRO A 170 -3.10 15.54 -11.30
C PRO A 170 -2.40 15.71 -9.95
N ALA A 171 -1.39 16.57 -9.89
CA ALA A 171 -0.75 16.91 -8.63
C ALA A 171 -1.65 17.90 -7.87
N THR A 172 -2.01 17.58 -6.62
CA THR A 172 -2.67 18.51 -5.72
C THR A 172 -1.62 19.42 -5.08
N HIS A 173 -1.90 20.71 -4.95
CA HIS A 173 -0.96 21.68 -4.40
C HIS A 173 -0.48 21.26 -3.00
N GLY A 174 0.84 21.17 -2.80
CA GLY A 174 1.45 20.83 -1.51
C GLY A 174 1.60 19.34 -1.20
N VAL A 175 1.14 18.44 -2.08
CA VAL A 175 1.33 16.99 -1.94
C VAL A 175 2.15 16.47 -3.11
N ALA A 176 3.17 15.65 -2.84
CA ALA A 176 3.85 14.86 -3.85
C ALA A 176 2.86 13.81 -4.40
N GLY A 177 1.96 14.26 -5.27
CA GLY A 177 0.88 13.44 -5.82
C GLY A 177 1.31 12.63 -7.05
N GLY A 178 0.57 11.58 -7.33
CA GLY A 178 0.71 10.76 -8.53
C GLY A 178 0.34 9.32 -8.26
N VAL A 179 -0.97 9.05 -8.24
CA VAL A 179 -1.46 7.67 -8.37
C VAL A 179 -1.46 7.32 -9.84
N MET A 180 -1.05 6.10 -10.15
CA MET A 180 -1.12 5.57 -11.51
C MET A 180 -2.57 5.51 -11.96
N THR A 181 -2.85 5.96 -13.19
CA THR A 181 -4.22 5.93 -13.73
C THR A 181 -4.54 4.56 -14.31
N PRO A 182 -5.83 4.18 -14.47
CA PRO A 182 -6.20 2.95 -15.17
C PRO A 182 -5.64 2.87 -16.60
N LYS A 183 -5.44 4.03 -17.24
CA LYS A 183 -4.80 4.12 -18.57
C LYS A 183 -3.35 3.64 -18.53
N ALA A 184 -2.58 4.02 -17.51
CA ALA A 184 -1.20 3.57 -17.37
C ALA A 184 -1.14 2.05 -17.13
N GLU A 185 -2.02 1.51 -16.30
CA GLU A 185 -2.13 0.06 -16.07
C GLU A 185 -2.45 -0.70 -17.36
N GLN A 186 -3.38 -0.18 -18.17
CA GLN A 186 -3.72 -0.77 -19.46
C GLN A 186 -2.50 -0.79 -20.40
N VAL A 187 -1.80 0.34 -20.54
CA VAL A 187 -0.61 0.44 -21.41
C VAL A 187 0.50 -0.51 -20.97
N LEU A 188 0.70 -0.69 -19.67
CA LEU A 188 1.68 -1.65 -19.14
C LEU A 188 1.26 -3.10 -19.41
N ARG A 189 -0.03 -3.41 -19.32
CA ARG A 189 -0.56 -4.75 -19.62
C ARG A 189 -0.41 -5.09 -21.10
N GLU A 190 -0.82 -4.17 -21.98
CA GLU A 190 -0.66 -4.33 -23.43
C GLU A 190 0.82 -4.53 -23.80
N ALA A 191 1.73 -3.80 -23.17
CA ALA A 191 3.17 -3.97 -23.40
C ALA A 191 3.73 -5.32 -22.89
N ALA A 192 3.12 -5.92 -21.86
CA ALA A 192 3.51 -7.23 -21.35
C ALA A 192 2.96 -8.38 -22.20
N ASP A 193 1.81 -8.18 -22.84
CA ASP A 193 1.13 -9.18 -23.67
C ASP A 193 1.64 -9.22 -25.14
N VAL A 194 2.51 -8.29 -25.55
CA VAL A 194 3.15 -8.33 -26.87
C VAL A 194 4.31 -9.35 -26.83
N PRO A 195 4.20 -10.52 -27.49
CA PRO A 195 5.34 -11.42 -27.61
C PRO A 195 6.45 -10.71 -28.37
N ALA A 196 7.68 -10.82 -27.89
CA ALA A 196 8.86 -10.33 -28.58
C ALA A 196 8.88 -10.89 -30.01
N GLN A 197 8.62 -10.03 -31.00
CA GLN A 197 8.74 -10.33 -32.42
C GLN A 197 10.18 -10.11 -32.87
#